data_AF-A0A662INA9-F1
#
_entry.id   AF-A0A662INA9-F1
#
_cell.length_a   1.000
_cell.length_b   1.000
_cell.length_c   1.000
_cell.angle_alpha   90.00
_cell.angle_beta   90.00
_cell.angle_gamma   90.00
#
_symmetry.space_group_name_H-M   'P 1'
#
loop_
_entity.id
_entity.type
_entity.pdbx_description
1 polymer ?
#
loop_
_entity_poly.entity_id
_entity_poly.type
_entity_poly.pdbx_seq_one_letter_code
_entity_poly.pdbx_strand_id
1 'polypeptide(L)'
;MVVKMEEDANFLKRFYEDFTRLHREYNEAVAAGEHDKAIKLGEKIITMLIDILKEKIAANLASPITLKIIDDILKYYERNLSYIQGIKEAAEKIPLLYSYQAKERALETLARDVQELFSLVLGALIILSETSYMFKKKEEEESLRGYV
;
A
#
# COMPACT_ATOMS: atom_id res chain seq x y z
N MET A 1 -23.37 6.42 13.00
CA MET A 1 -23.26 5.67 11.73
C MET A 1 -22.82 6.56 10.56
N VAL A 2 -23.29 7.81 10.44
CA VAL A 2 -22.79 8.81 9.47
C VAL A 2 -21.28 9.10 9.59
N VAL A 3 -20.77 9.12 10.83
CA VAL A 3 -19.34 9.42 11.15
C VAL A 3 -18.35 8.43 10.50
N LYS A 4 -18.69 7.13 10.42
CA LYS A 4 -17.79 6.09 9.88
C LYS A 4 -17.56 6.24 8.35
N MET A 5 -18.58 6.71 7.63
CA MET A 5 -18.52 6.93 6.17
C MET A 5 -17.67 8.15 5.78
N GLU A 6 -17.81 9.25 6.52
CA GLU A 6 -16.93 10.40 6.33
C GLU A 6 -15.49 10.00 6.64
N GLU A 7 -15.27 9.18 7.67
CA GLU A 7 -13.96 8.65 8.00
C GLU A 7 -13.34 7.83 6.86
N ASP A 8 -14.12 6.92 6.24
CA ASP A 8 -13.66 6.02 5.17
C ASP A 8 -13.45 6.73 3.83
N ALA A 9 -14.36 7.62 3.42
CA ALA A 9 -14.21 8.40 2.19
C ALA A 9 -13.07 9.42 2.31
N ASN A 10 -12.96 10.08 3.48
CA ASN A 10 -11.82 10.97 3.74
C ASN A 10 -10.51 10.16 3.87
N PHE A 11 -10.55 8.91 4.32
CA PHE A 11 -9.38 8.04 4.35
C PHE A 11 -8.88 7.72 2.94
N LEU A 12 -9.74 7.24 2.03
CA LEU A 12 -9.35 6.89 0.67
C LEU A 12 -8.71 8.08 -0.05
N LYS A 13 -9.30 9.28 0.09
CA LYS A 13 -8.75 10.51 -0.47
C LYS A 13 -7.38 10.84 0.12
N ARG A 14 -7.26 10.85 1.46
CA ARG A 14 -5.98 11.13 2.14
C ARG A 14 -4.90 10.13 1.74
N PHE A 15 -5.23 8.84 1.71
CA PHE A 15 -4.33 7.78 1.27
C PHE A 15 -3.83 8.04 -0.15
N TYR A 16 -4.72 8.34 -1.08
CA TYR A 16 -4.35 8.62 -2.46
C TYR A 16 -3.42 9.84 -2.56
N GLU A 17 -3.75 10.93 -1.88
CA GLU A 17 -2.94 12.15 -1.85
C GLU A 17 -1.54 11.90 -1.23
N ASP A 18 -1.47 11.18 -0.11
CA ASP A 18 -0.21 10.82 0.54
C ASP A 18 0.65 9.89 -0.32
N PHE A 19 0.04 8.87 -0.92
CA PHE A 19 0.73 7.97 -1.85
C PHE A 19 1.28 8.76 -3.04
N THR A 20 0.48 9.58 -3.71
CA THR A 20 0.91 10.36 -4.88
C THR A 20 2.06 11.29 -4.52
N ARG A 21 2.01 11.94 -3.35
CA ARG A 21 3.09 12.79 -2.87
C ARG A 21 4.38 12.00 -2.65
N LEU A 22 4.32 10.90 -1.89
CA LEU A 22 5.49 10.06 -1.61
C LEU A 22 6.06 9.43 -2.89
N HIS A 23 5.21 8.96 -3.79
CA HIS A 23 5.62 8.36 -5.05
C HIS A 23 6.29 9.39 -5.98
N ARG A 24 5.83 10.64 -5.96
CA ARG A 24 6.52 11.74 -6.66
C ARG A 24 7.91 11.99 -6.05
N GLU A 25 8.01 12.13 -4.74
CA GLU A 25 9.30 12.31 -4.04
C GLU A 25 10.27 11.15 -4.33
N TYR A 26 9.75 9.91 -4.39
CA TYR A 26 10.50 8.72 -4.76
C TYR A 26 11.06 8.81 -6.18
N ASN A 27 10.21 9.12 -7.17
CA ASN A 27 10.63 9.22 -8.56
C ASN A 27 11.61 10.38 -8.80
N GLU A 28 11.44 11.50 -8.11
CA GLU A 28 12.40 12.61 -8.14
C GLU A 28 13.77 12.18 -7.61
N ALA A 29 13.80 11.42 -6.50
CA ALA A 29 15.05 10.89 -5.95
C ALA A 29 15.72 9.87 -6.89
N VAL A 30 14.94 9.00 -7.54
CA VAL A 30 15.44 8.06 -8.57
C VAL A 30 16.05 8.83 -9.74
N ALA A 31 15.32 9.81 -10.29
CA ALA A 31 15.77 10.59 -11.44
C ALA A 31 17.04 11.42 -11.14
N ALA A 32 17.22 11.86 -9.90
CA ALA A 32 18.40 12.57 -9.44
C ALA A 32 19.60 11.66 -9.12
N GLY A 33 19.46 10.33 -9.19
CA GLY A 33 20.49 9.37 -8.79
C GLY A 33 20.72 9.32 -7.27
N GLU A 34 19.79 9.84 -6.47
CA GLU A 34 19.86 9.85 -5.00
C GLU A 34 19.42 8.49 -4.43
N HIS A 35 20.17 7.42 -4.74
CA HIS A 35 19.75 6.04 -4.52
C HIS A 35 19.36 5.74 -3.07
N ASP A 36 20.13 6.21 -2.08
CA ASP A 36 19.82 5.94 -0.67
C ASP A 36 18.51 6.58 -0.22
N LYS A 37 18.22 7.78 -0.71
CA LYS A 37 16.97 8.48 -0.45
C LYS A 37 15.81 7.80 -1.17
N ALA A 38 16.00 7.42 -2.43
CA ALA A 38 15.01 6.69 -3.20
C ALA A 38 14.65 5.35 -2.53
N ILE A 39 15.65 4.57 -2.08
CA ILE A 39 15.41 3.32 -1.35
C ILE A 39 14.61 3.58 -0.07
N LYS A 40 14.99 4.59 0.72
CA LYS A 40 14.28 4.95 1.95
C LYS A 40 12.82 5.37 1.70
N LEU A 41 12.56 6.09 0.62
CA LEU A 41 11.20 6.48 0.22
C LEU A 41 10.39 5.27 -0.25
N GLY A 42 10.99 4.39 -1.05
CA GLY A 42 10.37 3.14 -1.49
C GLY A 42 10.02 2.22 -0.32
N GLU A 43 10.94 2.02 0.63
CA GLU A 43 10.69 1.29 1.88
C GLU A 43 9.45 1.84 2.60
N LYS A 44 9.39 3.16 2.76
CA LYS A 44 8.26 3.84 3.42
C LYS A 44 6.94 3.62 2.69
N ILE A 45 6.93 3.68 1.35
CA ILE A 45 5.74 3.44 0.55
C ILE A 45 5.26 1.99 0.72
N ILE A 46 6.16 1.00 0.61
CA ILE A 46 5.83 -0.41 0.78
C ILE A 46 5.28 -0.68 2.18
N THR A 47 5.93 -0.17 3.23
CA THR A 47 5.44 -0.31 4.61
C THR A 47 4.02 0.25 4.77
N MET A 48 3.78 1.48 4.29
CA MET A 48 2.44 2.08 4.33
C MET A 48 1.40 1.21 3.62
N LEU A 49 1.73 0.66 2.46
CA LEU A 49 0.81 -0.20 1.70
C LEU A 49 0.55 -1.54 2.41
N ILE A 50 1.57 -2.17 2.99
CA ILE A 50 1.45 -3.39 3.81
C ILE A 50 0.53 -3.14 5.01
N ASP A 51 0.72 -2.02 5.72
CA ASP A 51 -0.08 -1.67 6.89
C ASP A 51 -1.55 -1.49 6.52
N ILE A 52 -1.84 -0.80 5.41
CA ILE A 52 -3.21 -0.66 4.90
C ILE A 52 -3.80 -2.02 4.51
N LEU A 53 -3.03 -2.88 3.85
CA LEU A 53 -3.47 -4.22 3.48
C LEU A 53 -3.85 -5.05 4.70
N LYS A 54 -3.10 -4.95 5.81
CA LYS A 54 -3.40 -5.62 7.07
C LYS A 54 -4.58 -5.01 7.81
N GLU A 55 -4.53 -3.71 8.07
CA GLU A 55 -5.40 -3.05 9.04
C GLU A 55 -6.75 -2.65 8.45
N LYS A 56 -6.80 -2.37 7.14
CA LYS A 56 -8.01 -1.89 6.47
C LYS A 56 -8.61 -2.94 5.55
N ILE A 57 -7.79 -3.65 4.79
CA ILE A 57 -8.32 -4.61 3.82
C ILE A 57 -8.59 -5.96 4.51
N ALA A 58 -7.57 -6.60 5.09
CA ALA A 58 -7.73 -7.93 5.70
C ALA A 58 -8.77 -7.94 6.83
N ALA A 59 -8.85 -6.86 7.63
CA ALA A 59 -9.84 -6.71 8.71
C ALA A 59 -11.30 -6.71 8.22
N ASN A 60 -11.56 -6.41 6.94
CA ASN A 60 -12.90 -6.40 6.34
C ASN A 60 -13.22 -7.68 5.54
N LEU A 61 -12.33 -8.68 5.58
CA LEU A 61 -12.54 -9.95 4.88
C LEU A 61 -13.00 -11.05 5.85
N ALA A 62 -14.01 -11.82 5.43
CA ALA A 62 -14.54 -12.94 6.21
C ALA A 62 -14.20 -14.32 5.62
N SER A 63 -13.91 -14.41 4.33
CA SER A 63 -13.65 -15.67 3.63
C SER A 63 -12.27 -16.23 4.03
N PRO A 64 -12.19 -17.47 4.58
CA PRO A 64 -10.91 -18.08 4.95
C PRO A 64 -9.94 -18.22 3.77
N ILE A 65 -10.48 -18.50 2.57
CA ILE A 65 -9.68 -18.62 1.34
C ILE A 65 -9.07 -17.27 0.98
N THR A 66 -9.88 -16.20 1.02
CA THR A 66 -9.42 -14.84 0.70
C THR A 66 -8.39 -14.36 1.72
N LEU A 67 -8.62 -14.60 3.02
CA LEU A 67 -7.67 -14.28 4.08
C LEU A 67 -6.33 -14.97 3.87
N LYS A 68 -6.33 -16.25 3.48
CA LYS A 68 -5.10 -16.97 3.16
C LYS A 68 -4.35 -16.36 1.97
N ILE A 69 -5.07 -15.98 0.90
CA ILE A 69 -4.46 -15.31 -0.26
C ILE A 69 -3.82 -13.97 0.16
N ILE A 70 -4.50 -13.17 0.97
CA ILE A 70 -3.95 -11.91 1.48
C ILE A 70 -2.72 -12.14 2.36
N ASP A 71 -2.74 -13.16 3.23
CA ASP A 71 -1.59 -13.54 4.05
C ASP A 71 -0.37 -13.96 3.20
N ASP A 72 -0.59 -14.74 2.14
CA ASP A 72 0.47 -15.12 1.20
C ASP A 72 1.05 -13.89 0.46
N ILE A 73 0.19 -12.94 0.07
CA ILE A 73 0.61 -11.66 -0.55
C ILE A 73 1.41 -10.82 0.44
N LEU A 74 0.95 -10.68 1.68
CA LEU A 74 1.65 -9.94 2.73
C LEU A 74 3.05 -10.50 2.96
N LYS A 75 3.15 -11.82 3.15
CA LYS A 75 4.45 -12.51 3.33
C LYS A 75 5.39 -12.28 2.16
N TYR A 76 4.87 -12.25 0.92
CA TYR A 76 5.68 -11.96 -0.26
C TYR A 76 6.32 -10.57 -0.18
N TYR A 77 5.52 -9.52 0.07
CA TYR A 77 6.02 -8.15 0.12
C TYR A 77 6.87 -7.86 1.36
N GLU A 78 6.55 -8.44 2.52
CA GLU A 78 7.38 -8.34 3.73
C GLU A 78 8.76 -8.96 3.52
N ARG A 79 8.83 -10.11 2.84
CA ARG A 79 10.09 -10.75 2.50
C ARG A 79 10.90 -9.91 1.52
N ASN A 80 10.27 -9.34 0.50
CA ASN A 80 10.95 -8.45 -0.44
C ASN A 80 11.47 -7.18 0.26
N LEU A 81 10.68 -6.58 1.14
CA LEU A 81 11.10 -5.44 1.95
C LEU A 81 12.32 -5.79 2.83
N SER A 82 12.29 -6.95 3.49
CA SER A 82 13.41 -7.44 4.30
C SER A 82 14.67 -7.66 3.45
N TYR A 83 14.52 -8.18 2.23
CA TYR A 83 15.61 -8.34 1.28
C TYR A 83 16.22 -6.99 0.86
N ILE A 84 15.39 -5.99 0.56
CA ILE A 84 15.83 -4.63 0.22
C ILE A 84 16.59 -3.99 1.40
N GLN A 85 16.07 -4.13 2.62
CA GLN A 85 16.75 -3.66 3.83
C GLN A 85 18.12 -4.33 4.00
N GLY A 86 18.20 -5.63 3.78
CA GLY A 86 19.47 -6.37 3.80
C GLY A 86 20.45 -5.90 2.73
N ILE A 87 19.99 -5.58 1.51
CA ILE A 87 20.83 -4.98 0.46
C ILE A 87 21.38 -3.63 0.92
N LYS A 88 20.52 -2.76 1.46
CA LYS A 88 20.90 -1.42 1.93
C LYS A 88 21.98 -1.50 3.00
N GLU A 89 21.81 -2.34 4.01
CA GLU A 89 22.80 -2.55 5.07
C GLU A 89 24.12 -3.16 4.55
N ALA A 90 24.05 -4.05 3.55
CA ALA A 90 25.24 -4.61 2.92
C ALA A 90 25.97 -3.59 2.04
N ALA A 91 25.23 -2.72 1.34
CA ALA A 91 25.76 -1.68 0.47
C ALA A 91 26.62 -0.66 1.23
N GLU A 92 26.35 -0.45 2.51
CA GLU A 92 27.16 0.40 3.41
C GLU A 92 28.55 -0.19 3.73
N LYS A 93 28.73 -1.50 3.54
CA LYS A 93 29.93 -2.24 3.96
C LYS A 93 30.85 -2.65 2.80
N ILE A 94 30.48 -2.34 1.56
CA ILE A 94 31.20 -2.76 0.35
C ILE A 94 31.73 -1.56 -0.45
N PRO A 95 32.73 -1.77 -1.34
CA PRO A 95 33.24 -0.69 -2.18
C PRO A 95 32.16 -0.03 -3.05
N LEU A 96 32.32 1.28 -3.29
CA LEU A 96 31.32 2.15 -3.91
C LEU A 96 30.75 1.59 -5.22
N LEU A 97 31.58 1.05 -6.10
CA LEU A 97 31.17 0.50 -7.39
C LEU A 97 30.17 -0.66 -7.25
N TYR A 98 30.39 -1.57 -6.28
CA TYR A 98 29.50 -2.69 -6.01
C TYR A 98 28.24 -2.25 -5.26
N SER A 99 28.36 -1.23 -4.40
CA SER A 99 27.22 -0.63 -3.71
C SER A 99 26.21 -0.04 -4.71
N TYR A 100 26.69 0.55 -5.82
CA TYR A 100 25.82 1.14 -6.83
C TYR A 100 24.94 0.09 -7.51
N GLN A 101 25.52 -1.02 -7.97
CA GLN A 101 24.76 -2.12 -8.59
C GLN A 101 23.76 -2.77 -7.63
N ALA A 102 24.12 -2.90 -6.36
CA ALA A 102 23.22 -3.43 -5.35
C ALA A 102 22.02 -2.50 -5.13
N LYS A 103 22.27 -1.18 -5.05
CA LYS A 103 21.22 -0.16 -4.90
C LYS A 103 20.28 -0.09 -6.10
N GLU A 104 20.80 -0.19 -7.34
CA GLU A 104 19.98 -0.27 -8.55
C GLU A 104 19.00 -1.45 -8.49
N ARG A 105 19.48 -2.65 -8.15
CA ARG A 105 18.59 -3.82 -8.01
C ARG A 105 17.52 -3.64 -6.94
N ALA A 106 17.87 -2.97 -5.84
CA ALA A 106 16.91 -2.64 -4.79
C ALA A 106 15.83 -1.68 -5.33
N LEU A 107 16.22 -0.65 -6.10
CA LEU A 107 15.31 0.30 -6.72
C LEU A 107 14.40 -0.35 -7.78
N GLU A 108 14.93 -1.24 -8.62
CA GLU A 108 14.11 -2.00 -9.58
C GLU A 108 13.04 -2.85 -8.87
N THR A 109 13.44 -3.52 -7.78
CA THR A 109 12.52 -4.31 -6.96
C THR A 109 11.46 -3.42 -6.32
N LEU A 110 11.87 -2.30 -5.73
CA LEU A 110 10.96 -1.33 -5.12
C LEU A 110 9.99 -0.74 -6.14
N ALA A 111 10.45 -0.33 -7.32
CA ALA A 111 9.60 0.26 -8.34
C ALA A 111 8.47 -0.69 -8.76
N ARG A 112 8.81 -1.97 -9.01
CA ARG A 112 7.83 -3.00 -9.34
C ARG A 112 6.86 -3.23 -8.18
N ASP A 113 7.39 -3.50 -6.98
CA ASP A 113 6.58 -3.88 -5.83
C ASP A 113 5.65 -2.73 -5.39
N VAL A 114 6.12 -1.46 -5.47
CA VAL A 114 5.31 -0.28 -5.17
C VAL A 114 4.12 -0.18 -6.12
N GLN A 115 4.34 -0.37 -7.42
CA GLN A 115 3.29 -0.24 -8.42
C GLN A 115 2.25 -1.36 -8.29
N GLU A 116 2.68 -2.60 -8.12
CA GLU A 116 1.80 -3.76 -7.97
C GLU A 116 0.97 -3.66 -6.69
N LEU A 117 1.62 -3.41 -5.55
CA LEU A 117 0.95 -3.37 -4.26
C LEU A 117 0.02 -2.14 -4.14
N PHE A 118 0.40 -0.99 -4.71
CA PHE A 118 -0.48 0.16 -4.80
C PHE A 118 -1.76 -0.16 -5.57
N SER A 119 -1.63 -0.80 -6.73
CA SER A 119 -2.79 -1.14 -7.58
C SER A 119 -3.76 -2.06 -6.83
N LEU A 120 -3.22 -3.06 -6.11
CA LEU A 120 -4.01 -3.96 -5.26
C LEU A 120 -4.72 -3.19 -4.14
N VAL A 121 -3.99 -2.39 -3.37
CA VAL A 121 -4.52 -1.66 -2.21
C VAL A 121 -5.59 -0.65 -2.64
N LEU A 122 -5.32 0.16 -3.67
CA LEU A 122 -6.27 1.14 -4.17
C LEU A 122 -7.54 0.47 -4.70
N GLY A 123 -7.39 -0.60 -5.50
CA GLY A 123 -8.53 -1.34 -6.03
C GLY A 123 -9.41 -1.93 -4.93
N ALA A 124 -8.80 -2.55 -3.92
CA ALA A 124 -9.52 -3.09 -2.77
C ALA A 124 -10.24 -2.00 -1.96
N LEU A 125 -9.59 -0.86 -1.71
CA LEU A 125 -10.22 0.25 -0.97
C LEU A 125 -11.40 0.86 -1.74
N ILE A 126 -11.30 1.02 -3.06
CA ILE A 126 -12.42 1.50 -3.89
C ILE A 126 -13.61 0.55 -3.78
N ILE A 127 -13.37 -0.76 -3.93
CA ILE A 127 -14.44 -1.77 -3.82
C ILE A 127 -15.08 -1.73 -2.43
N LEU A 128 -14.28 -1.66 -1.36
CA LEU A 128 -14.79 -1.59 0.01
C LEU A 128 -15.61 -0.31 0.25
N SER A 129 -15.15 0.83 -0.28
CA SER A 129 -15.86 2.12 -0.19
C SER A 129 -17.21 2.07 -0.90
N GLU A 130 -17.25 1.62 -2.16
CA GLU A 130 -18.48 1.50 -2.94
C GLU A 130 -19.45 0.48 -2.32
N THR A 131 -18.94 -0.66 -1.86
CA THR A 131 -19.75 -1.69 -1.20
C THR A 131 -20.42 -1.14 0.06
N SER A 132 -19.66 -0.42 0.88
CA SER A 132 -20.17 0.20 2.11
C SER A 132 -21.24 1.25 1.83
N TYR A 133 -21.05 2.06 0.78
CA TYR A 133 -22.04 3.04 0.34
C TYR A 133 -23.34 2.36 -0.12
N MET A 134 -23.25 1.29 -0.92
CA MET A 134 -24.42 0.55 -1.41
C MET A 134 -25.22 -0.12 -0.29
N PHE A 135 -24.56 -0.78 0.67
CA PHE A 135 -25.25 -1.41 1.80
C PHE A 135 -26.05 -0.40 2.62
N LYS A 136 -25.45 0.76 2.91
CA LYS A 136 -26.15 1.79 3.68
C LYS A 136 -27.31 2.39 2.91
N LYS A 137 -27.14 2.69 1.61
CA LYS A 137 -28.25 3.20 0.78
C LYS A 137 -29.44 2.24 0.82
N LYS A 138 -29.18 0.93 0.78
CA LYS A 138 -30.21 -0.10 0.89
C LYS A 138 -30.89 -0.10 2.28
N GLU A 139 -30.13 0.04 3.37
CA GLU A 139 -30.68 0.17 4.72
C GLU A 139 -31.57 1.42 4.89
N GLU A 140 -31.17 2.55 4.30
CA GLU A 140 -31.96 3.79 4.29
C GLU A 140 -33.28 3.61 3.52
N GLU A 141 -33.24 2.94 2.36
CA GLU A 141 -34.43 2.61 1.56
C GLU A 141 -35.38 1.63 2.28
N GLU A 142 -34.84 0.61 2.96
CA GLU A 142 -35.62 -0.35 3.74
C GLU A 142 -36.24 0.27 5.00
N SER A 143 -35.49 1.15 5.69
CA SER A 143 -36.02 1.92 6.82
C SER A 143 -37.18 2.81 6.39
N LEU A 144 -37.08 3.49 5.25
CA LEU A 144 -38.18 4.33 4.73
C LEU A 144 -39.43 3.52 4.34
N ARG A 145 -39.27 2.26 3.92
CA ARG A 145 -40.38 1.36 3.60
C ARG A 145 -41.04 0.73 4.83
N GLY A 146 -40.29 0.54 5.93
CA GLY A 146 -40.82 -0.01 7.19
C GLY A 146 -41.66 0.97 8.03
N TYR A 147 -41.71 2.25 7.65
CA TYR A 147 -42.55 3.29 8.26
C TYR A 147 -43.86 3.55 7.48
N VAL A 148 -44.21 2.72 6.49
CA VAL A 148 -45.48 2.77 5.73
C VAL A 148 -46.37 1.60 6.12
#